data_AF-A0A7V2UH74-F1
#
_entry.id   AF-A0A7V2UH74-F1
#
_cell.length_a   1.000
_cell.length_b   1.000
_cell.length_c   1.000
_cell.angle_alpha   90.00
_cell.angle_beta   90.00
_cell.angle_gamma   90.00
#
_symmetry.space_group_name_H-M   'P 1'
#
loop_
_entity.id
_entity.type
_entity.pdbx_description
1 polymer ?
#
loop_
_entity_poly.entity_id
_entity_poly.type
_entity_poly.pdbx_seq_one_letter_code
_entity_poly.pdbx_strand_id
1 'polypeptide(L)' 'MVSEQSGAATQVAMVAGEASGDLLAAQLLRGLKARWPDWTSAGIGGPHMQAQGFDAWWPSE' A
#
# COMPACT_ATOMS: atom_id res chain seq x y z
N MET A 1 29.08 15.14 2.45
CA MET A 1 28.35 14.46 3.56
C MET A 1 26.87 14.64 3.26
N VAL A 2 26.24 13.65 2.62
CA VAL A 2 24.77 13.62 2.53
C VAL A 2 24.32 13.16 3.89
N SER A 3 23.64 14.02 4.63
CA SER A 3 23.05 13.66 5.92
C SER A 3 22.07 12.51 5.69
N GLU A 4 22.27 11.38 6.36
CA GLU A 4 21.22 10.37 6.52
C GLU A 4 20.06 11.06 7.27
N GLN A 5 19.04 11.45 6.51
CA GLN A 5 17.71 11.71 7.06
C GLN A 5 17.32 10.44 7.80
N SER A 6 17.14 10.51 9.12
CA SER A 6 16.64 9.39 9.92
C SER A 6 15.31 8.96 9.30
N GLY A 7 15.37 7.86 8.54
CA GLY A 7 14.37 7.54 7.52
C GLY A 7 13.05 7.17 8.17
N ALA A 8 12.09 8.10 8.19
CA ALA A 8 10.71 7.74 8.46
C ALA A 8 10.31 6.64 7.47
N ALA A 9 9.79 5.52 7.97
CA ALA A 9 9.30 4.43 7.13
C ALA A 9 8.38 5.00 6.05
N THR A 10 8.64 4.66 4.79
CA THR A 10 7.90 5.26 3.67
C THR A 10 6.42 4.87 3.83
N GLN A 11 5.53 5.85 3.83
CA GLN A 11 4.10 5.63 3.97
C GLN A 11 3.38 6.08 2.72
N VAL A 12 2.57 5.19 2.13
CA VAL A 12 1.86 5.43 0.88
C VAL A 12 0.35 5.39 1.13
N ALA A 13 -0.33 6.49 0.81
CA ALA A 13 -1.79 6.52 0.78
C ALA A 13 -2.30 6.04 -0.59
N MET A 14 -3.35 5.22 -0.62
CA MET A 14 -3.95 4.73 -1.86
C MET A 14 -5.48 4.76 -1.82
N VAL A 15 -6.11 4.85 -2.99
CA VAL A 15 -7.57 4.82 -3.16
C VAL A 15 -7.91 3.89 -4.33
N ALA A 16 -8.64 2.81 -4.05
CA ALA A 16 -9.31 1.97 -5.03
C ALA A 16 -10.81 1.94 -4.71
N GLY A 17 -11.64 2.46 -5.63
CA GLY A 17 -13.09 2.60 -5.46
C GLY A 17 -13.94 1.60 -6.23
N GLU A 18 -13.30 0.62 -6.87
CA GLU A 18 -13.95 -0.47 -7.59
C GLU A 18 -13.10 -1.74 -7.53
N ALA A 19 -13.72 -2.90 -7.69
CA ALA A 19 -13.06 -4.21 -7.63
C ALA A 19 -11.86 -4.35 -8.60
N SER A 20 -11.94 -3.73 -9.77
CA SER A 20 -10.83 -3.74 -10.74
C SER A 20 -9.60 -3.00 -10.19
N GLY A 21 -9.81 -1.87 -9.51
CA GLY A 21 -8.78 -1.09 -8.84
C GLY A 21 -8.17 -1.83 -7.66
N ASP A 22 -8.97 -2.54 -6.87
CA ASP A 22 -8.51 -3.36 -5.75
C ASP A 22 -7.55 -4.47 -6.23
N LEU A 23 -7.91 -5.17 -7.30
CA LEU A 23 -7.07 -6.20 -7.90
C LEU A 23 -5.73 -5.64 -8.43
N LEU A 24 -5.77 -4.51 -9.15
CA LEU A 24 -4.56 -3.89 -9.71
C LEU A 24 -3.64 -3.36 -8.61
N ALA A 25 -4.21 -2.68 -7.61
CA ALA A 25 -3.47 -2.17 -6.47
C ALA A 25 -2.84 -3.31 -5.66
N ALA A 26 -3.54 -4.43 -5.45
CA ALA A 26 -2.97 -5.60 -4.77
C ALA A 26 -1.73 -6.17 -5.50
N GLN A 27 -1.72 -6.18 -6.83
CA GLN A 27 -0.54 -6.60 -7.60
C GLN A 27 0.63 -5.64 -7.42
N LEU A 28 0.36 -4.33 -7.40
CA LEU A 28 1.36 -3.30 -7.10
C LEU A 28 1.93 -3.48 -5.69
N LEU A 29 1.08 -3.58 -4.66
CA LEU A 29 1.50 -3.77 -3.27
C LEU A 29 2.41 -5.00 -3.11
N ARG A 30 2.05 -6.11 -3.76
CA ARG A 30 2.87 -7.34 -3.78
C ARG A 30 4.25 -7.10 -4.38
N GLY A 31 4.32 -6.44 -5.54
CA GLY A 31 5.58 -6.14 -6.22
C GLY A 31 6.46 -5.20 -5.41
N LEU A 32 5.86 -4.15 -4.83
CA LEU A 32 6.55 -3.18 -3.98
C LEU A 32 7.11 -3.85 -2.73
N LYS A 33 6.32 -4.66 -2.02
CA LYS A 33 6.76 -5.41 -0.82
C LYS A 33 7.92 -6.36 -1.09
N ALA A 34 7.96 -6.97 -2.28
CA ALA A 34 9.07 -7.82 -2.68
C ALA A 34 10.38 -7.04 -2.93
N ARG A 35 10.30 -5.80 -3.41
CA ARG A 35 11.47 -4.97 -3.75
C ARG A 35 11.96 -4.10 -2.60
N TRP A 36 11.03 -3.60 -1.81
CA TRP A 36 11.21 -2.71 -0.67
C TRP A 36 10.32 -3.22 0.46
N PRO A 37 10.86 -3.90 1.48
CA PRO A 37 10.03 -4.49 2.53
C PRO A 37 9.65 -3.50 3.65
N ASP A 38 10.35 -2.37 3.76
CA ASP A 38 10.24 -1.43 4.89
C ASP A 38 9.43 -0.17 4.52
N TRP A 39 8.11 -0.35 4.40
CA TRP A 39 7.14 0.70 4.11
C TRP A 39 5.74 0.27 4.58
N THR A 40 4.81 1.22 4.65
CA THR A 40 3.42 0.98 5.04
C THR A 40 2.45 1.59 4.05
N SER A 41 1.22 1.07 4.01
CA SER A 41 0.18 1.55 3.09
C SER A 41 -1.19 1.57 3.74
N ALA A 42 -1.98 2.60 3.44
CA ALA A 42 -3.32 2.79 4.01
C ALA A 42 -4.25 3.64 3.11
N GLY A 43 -5.55 3.61 3.37
CA GLY A 43 -6.54 4.45 2.67
C GLY A 43 -7.87 3.72 2.34
N ILE A 44 -8.34 3.88 1.10
CA ILE A 44 -9.59 3.25 0.61
C ILE A 44 -9.21 2.07 -0.27
N GLY A 45 -9.67 0.86 0.07
CA GLY A 45 -9.30 -0.34 -0.68
C GLY A 45 -10.15 -1.55 -0.32
N GLY A 46 -10.10 -2.55 -1.19
CA GLY A 46 -10.90 -3.76 -1.06
C GLY A 46 -10.17 -4.96 -0.47
N PRO A 47 -10.77 -6.16 -0.55
CA PRO A 47 -10.24 -7.37 0.05
C PRO A 47 -8.88 -7.79 -0.51
N HIS A 48 -8.60 -7.56 -1.79
CA HIS A 48 -7.32 -7.95 -2.39
C HIS A 48 -6.16 -7.10 -1.87
N MET A 49 -6.36 -5.79 -1.71
CA MET A 49 -5.38 -4.89 -1.10
C MET A 49 -5.13 -5.26 0.36
N GLN A 50 -6.19 -5.48 1.14
CA GLN A 50 -6.08 -5.89 2.55
C GLN A 50 -5.28 -7.19 2.71
N ALA A 51 -5.46 -8.16 1.80
CA ALA A 51 -4.69 -9.40 1.79
C ALA A 51 -3.17 -9.20 1.58
N GLN A 52 -2.73 -8.05 1.08
CA GLN A 52 -1.30 -7.69 0.96
C GLN A 52 -0.75 -6.93 2.18
N GLY A 53 -1.60 -6.61 3.17
CA GLY A 53 -1.25 -5.83 4.36
C GLY A 53 -1.53 -4.33 4.21
N PHE A 54 -2.44 -3.94 3.30
CA PHE A 54 -2.95 -2.57 3.23
C PHE A 54 -3.92 -2.30 4.39
N ASP A 55 -3.72 -1.17 5.08
CA ASP A 55 -4.62 -0.71 6.15
C ASP A 55 -5.82 0.05 5.56
N ALA A 56 -6.93 -0.66 5.37
CA ALA A 56 -8.15 -0.09 4.83
C ALA A 56 -8.89 0.71 5.91
N TRP A 57 -8.72 2.04 5.89
CA TRP A 57 -9.48 2.97 6.74
C TRP A 57 -10.95 3.03 6.33
N TRP A 58 -11.21 2.89 5.03
CA TRP A 58 -12.55 2.73 4.48
C TRP A 58 -12.57 1.54 3.52
N PRO A 59 -13.27 0.45 3.86
CA PRO A 59 -13.44 -0.67 2.97
C PRO A 59 -14.22 -0.27 1.71
N SER A 60 -13.70 -0.65 0.53
CA SER A 60 -14.45 -0.64 -0.73
C SER A 60 -14.78 -2.08 -1.11
N GLU A 61 -15.99 -2.35 -1.58
CA GLU A 61 -16.32 -3.62 -2.25
C GLU A 61 -15.76 -3.68 -3.67
#